data_AF-A0A528D5K7-F1
#
_entry.id   AF-A0A528D5K7-F1
#
_cell.length_a   1.000
_cell.length_b   1.000
_cell.length_c   1.000
_cell.angle_alpha   90.00
_cell.angle_beta   90.00
_cell.angle_gamma   90.00
#
_symmetry.space_group_name_H-M   'P 1'
#
loop_
_entity.id
_entity.type
_entity.pdbx_description
1 polymer ?
#
loop_
_entity_poly.entity_id
_entity_poly.type
_entity_poly.pdbx_seq_one_letter_code
_entity_poly.pdbx_strand_id
1 'polypeptide(L)'
;FFDNGSDQGLFVHQTRLLSRYRYLINGRPPYPVSVSNVAQHSWLGYYIAPVPKAAKRRPTISETAQESIELRLSRYVGEGLHEDVDLVNFTQEKVQFMLELDLDADFADQDETHGNRRQSGRQTCKWIEGEELSELTFEYHARHGYDHQNEKGTASIRRGVRLRFSNATMPPRYRNGRIAFDVGLAPHERWHCCIDIIPVMEGRDLLSSYRCRSFSPQANDYDRRTQRFLSDAPRFSSPESTTLANVVIGALEQAKRDLDALRLYDLDCAERAWTTAAGLPVYIALFGRDTLTVAWEAAPVTTDIMRGTLPVLAGLQGKEINDWRDEQPGRMLHEAHTGPLASLNYTPKARYYGSITTSGFYPFVAAQLWHWTGDKNLV
;
A
#
# COMPACT_ATOMS: atom_id res chain seq x y z
N PHE A 1 13.55 2.89 4.70
CA PHE A 1 14.07 3.48 3.44
C PHE A 1 14.23 2.39 2.42
N PHE A 2 14.08 2.71 1.14
CA PHE A 2 14.32 1.77 0.05
C PHE A 2 15.03 2.45 -1.12
N ASP A 3 15.80 1.68 -1.88
CA ASP A 3 16.56 2.16 -3.03
C ASP A 3 16.68 1.05 -4.08
N ASN A 4 15.78 1.07 -5.06
CA ASN A 4 15.79 0.21 -6.24
C ASN A 4 15.81 -1.31 -5.97
N GLY A 5 15.39 -1.76 -4.79
CA GLY A 5 15.20 -3.19 -4.50
C GLY A 5 14.00 -3.75 -5.28
N SER A 6 14.08 -4.98 -5.79
CA SER A 6 13.01 -5.64 -6.53
C SER A 6 11.69 -5.71 -5.75
N ASP A 7 11.80 -6.05 -4.47
CA ASP A 7 10.66 -6.21 -3.55
C ASP A 7 10.36 -4.93 -2.75
N GLN A 8 10.96 -3.80 -3.12
CA GLN A 8 10.86 -2.56 -2.36
C GLN A 8 10.25 -1.45 -3.22
N GLY A 9 9.36 -0.66 -2.61
CA GLY A 9 8.74 0.48 -3.25
C GLY A 9 7.40 0.85 -2.62
N LEU A 10 6.79 1.91 -3.15
CA LEU A 10 5.38 2.19 -2.93
C LEU A 10 4.58 1.60 -4.09
N PHE A 11 3.78 0.57 -3.83
CA PHE A 11 2.98 -0.10 -4.83
C PHE A 11 1.49 0.25 -4.68
N VAL A 12 0.84 0.58 -5.79
CA VAL A 12 -0.60 0.82 -5.84
C VAL A 12 -1.13 0.25 -7.16
N HIS A 13 -2.22 -0.53 -7.11
CA HIS A 13 -2.73 -1.29 -8.27
C HIS A 13 -1.61 -2.05 -9.00
N GLN A 14 -0.77 -2.76 -8.25
CA GLN A 14 0.40 -3.51 -8.77
C GLN A 14 1.40 -2.69 -9.60
N THR A 15 1.37 -1.35 -9.46
CA THR A 15 2.32 -0.43 -10.08
C THR A 15 3.28 0.11 -9.02
N ARG A 16 4.59 -0.03 -9.20
CA ARG A 16 5.58 0.62 -8.34
C ARG A 16 5.65 2.11 -8.66
N LEU A 17 5.03 2.93 -7.82
CA LEU A 17 5.01 4.39 -7.99
C LEU A 17 6.32 5.03 -7.55
N LEU A 18 6.91 4.55 -6.45
CA LEU A 18 8.20 5.01 -5.96
C LEU A 18 9.17 3.83 -5.87
N SER A 19 10.29 3.93 -6.57
CA SER A 19 11.38 2.94 -6.60
C SER A 19 12.51 3.28 -5.63
N ARG A 20 12.65 4.56 -5.27
CA ARG A 20 13.57 5.06 -4.24
C ARG A 20 12.84 5.99 -3.28
N TYR A 21 13.12 5.86 -1.99
CA TYR A 21 12.66 6.78 -0.95
C TYR A 21 13.55 6.67 0.30
N ARG A 22 14.42 7.67 0.49
CA ARG A 22 15.34 7.71 1.63
C ARG A 22 15.63 9.15 2.09
N TYR A 23 15.80 9.30 3.39
CA TYR A 23 16.28 10.54 3.99
C TYR A 23 17.79 10.57 4.10
N LEU A 24 18.37 11.74 3.87
CA LEU A 24 19.76 12.05 4.08
C LEU A 24 19.87 13.31 4.94
N ILE A 25 20.85 13.36 5.84
CA ILE A 25 21.22 14.54 6.61
C ILE A 25 22.66 14.88 6.21
N ASN A 26 22.85 16.05 5.60
CA ASN A 26 24.10 16.48 4.97
C ASN A 26 24.68 15.42 4.01
N GLY A 27 23.85 14.92 3.09
CA GLY A 27 24.24 13.91 2.10
C GLY A 27 24.49 12.50 2.65
N ARG A 28 24.24 12.24 3.94
CA ARG A 28 24.47 10.92 4.56
C ARG A 28 23.19 10.33 5.14
N PRO A 29 22.94 9.01 4.98
CA PRO A 29 21.78 8.38 5.59
C PRO A 29 21.90 8.38 7.12
N PRO A 30 20.83 8.71 7.86
CA PRO A 30 20.82 8.62 9.32
C PRO A 30 20.84 7.15 9.77
N TYR A 31 21.25 6.89 11.00
CA TYR A 31 21.30 5.55 11.56
C TYR A 31 19.93 5.13 12.08
N PRO A 32 19.39 3.96 11.68
CA PRO A 32 18.16 3.44 12.28
C PRO A 32 18.43 3.01 13.72
N VAL A 33 17.56 3.44 14.64
CA VAL A 33 17.57 3.01 16.05
C VAL A 33 16.47 1.98 16.28
N SER A 34 15.25 2.28 15.84
CA SER A 34 14.10 1.38 15.92
C SER A 34 13.16 1.64 14.76
N VAL A 35 12.66 0.58 14.15
CA VAL A 35 11.64 0.64 13.08
C VAL A 35 10.59 -0.40 13.38
N SER A 36 9.32 -0.02 13.35
CA SER A 36 8.24 -0.93 13.75
C SER A 36 6.95 -0.65 12.99
N ASN A 37 6.28 -1.73 12.58
CA ASN A 37 4.87 -1.66 12.20
C ASN A 37 4.05 -1.56 13.50
N VAL A 38 3.35 -0.45 13.70
CA VAL A 38 2.45 -0.28 14.85
C VAL A 38 1.11 -0.99 14.58
N ALA A 39 0.67 -0.93 13.33
CA ALA A 39 -0.47 -1.65 12.78
C ALA A 39 -0.20 -1.91 11.29
N GLN A 40 -1.10 -2.61 10.60
CA GLN A 40 -0.94 -2.93 9.17
C GLN A 40 -0.84 -1.68 8.29
N HIS A 41 -1.57 -0.61 8.66
CA HIS A 41 -1.59 0.64 7.92
C HIS A 41 -0.69 1.73 8.51
N SER A 42 -0.01 1.49 9.65
CA SER A 42 0.77 2.51 10.35
C SER A 42 2.16 2.03 10.76
N TRP A 43 3.16 2.87 10.52
CA TRP A 43 4.57 2.54 10.76
C TRP A 43 5.29 3.70 11.46
N LEU A 44 6.26 3.35 12.32
CA LEU A 44 7.07 4.31 13.06
C LEU A 44 8.55 3.97 12.92
N GLY A 45 9.36 4.99 12.63
CA GLY A 45 10.81 4.88 12.56
C GLY A 45 11.51 5.96 13.35
N TYR A 46 12.50 5.54 14.14
CA TYR A 46 13.41 6.40 14.88
C TYR A 46 14.81 6.27 14.30
N TYR A 47 15.40 7.40 13.97
CA TYR A 47 16.74 7.49 13.41
C TYR A 47 17.54 8.56 14.16
N ILE A 48 18.86 8.41 14.17
CA ILE A 48 19.77 9.42 14.70
C ILE A 48 20.82 9.79 13.66
N ALA A 49 21.17 11.06 13.60
CA ALA A 49 22.28 11.57 12.81
C ALA A 49 23.29 12.30 13.71
N PRO A 50 24.58 12.17 13.42
CA PRO A 50 25.59 12.93 14.13
C PRO A 50 25.48 14.42 13.78
N VAL A 51 25.71 15.26 14.78
CA VAL A 51 25.85 16.70 14.54
C VAL A 51 27.07 16.97 13.66
N PRO A 52 27.03 17.99 12.77
CA PRO A 52 28.16 18.36 11.94
C PRO A 52 29.31 18.93 12.79
N LYS A 53 30.06 18.09 13.49
CA LYS A 53 31.37 18.44 14.04
C LYS A 53 32.42 18.20 12.95
N ALA A 54 33.52 18.95 12.97
CA ALA A 54 34.66 18.83 12.05
C ALA A 54 35.46 17.51 12.25
N ALA A 55 34.76 16.38 12.29
CA ALA A 55 35.34 15.07 12.51
C ALA A 55 35.88 14.49 11.18
N LYS A 56 37.14 14.06 11.19
CA LYS A 56 37.82 13.43 10.04
C LYS A 56 37.23 12.06 9.66
N ARG A 57 36.40 11.45 10.52
CA ARG A 57 35.79 10.12 10.37
C ARG A 57 34.30 10.21 10.69
N ARG A 58 33.49 9.36 10.03
CA ARG A 58 32.09 9.16 10.38
C ARG A 58 32.00 8.52 11.79
N PRO A 59 31.31 9.15 12.76
CA PRO A 59 31.18 8.60 14.10
C PRO A 59 30.34 7.33 14.12
N THR A 60 30.63 6.45 15.07
CA THR A 60 29.84 5.24 15.36
C THR A 60 28.46 5.62 15.92
N ILE A 61 27.53 4.65 15.95
CA ILE A 61 26.19 4.83 16.55
C ILE A 61 26.32 5.22 18.03
N SER A 62 27.22 4.56 18.78
CA SER A 62 27.44 4.86 20.20
C SER A 62 27.98 6.26 20.44
N GLU A 63 28.89 6.74 19.59
CA GLU A 63 29.40 8.13 19.64
C GLU A 63 28.30 9.13 19.27
N THR A 64 27.42 8.77 18.31
CA THR A 64 26.32 9.63 17.86
C THR A 64 25.24 9.78 18.93
N ALA A 65 24.95 8.73 19.69
CA ALA A 65 23.86 8.72 20.68
C ALA A 65 24.06 9.72 21.85
N GLN A 66 25.29 10.21 22.07
CA GLN A 66 25.58 11.19 23.13
C GLN A 66 25.16 12.61 22.74
N GLU A 67 25.16 12.93 21.45
CA GLU A 67 24.81 14.24 20.89
C GLU A 67 24.25 14.05 19.47
N SER A 68 22.92 13.88 19.38
CA SER A 68 22.26 13.54 18.12
C SER A 68 21.19 14.53 17.71
N ILE A 69 21.01 14.62 16.39
CA ILE A 69 19.73 15.01 15.80
C ILE A 69 18.91 13.73 15.68
N GLU A 70 17.74 13.69 16.31
CA GLU A 70 16.77 12.61 16.11
C GLU A 70 15.88 12.95 14.92
N LEU A 71 15.67 11.98 14.04
CA LEU A 71 14.65 11.99 12.99
C LEU A 71 13.61 10.92 13.34
N ARG A 72 12.37 11.34 13.57
CA ARG A 72 11.22 10.46 13.75
C ARG A 72 10.31 10.55 12.54
N LEU A 73 9.96 9.40 11.99
CA LEU A 73 9.07 9.27 10.84
C LEU A 73 7.84 8.49 11.24
N SER A 74 6.66 9.08 11.05
CA SER A 74 5.37 8.42 11.28
C SER A 74 4.64 8.29 9.96
N ARG A 75 4.29 7.07 9.55
CA ARG A 75 3.63 6.81 8.25
C ARG A 75 2.26 6.19 8.45
N TYR A 76 1.32 6.58 7.59
CA TYR A 76 -0.02 6.02 7.52
C TYR A 76 -0.38 5.76 6.06
N VAL A 77 -0.94 4.59 5.79
CA VAL A 77 -1.37 4.16 4.46
C VAL A 77 -2.89 3.99 4.46
N GLY A 78 -3.56 4.69 3.56
CA GLY A 78 -4.97 4.49 3.21
C GLY A 78 -5.09 4.46 1.68
N GLU A 79 -5.97 5.26 1.11
CA GLU A 79 -5.97 5.49 -0.36
C GLU A 79 -4.67 6.15 -0.85
N GLY A 80 -4.12 7.07 -0.05
CA GLY A 80 -2.79 7.64 -0.21
C GLY A 80 -1.88 7.32 0.98
N LEU A 81 -0.69 7.90 1.01
CA LEU A 81 0.23 7.78 2.14
C LEU A 81 0.47 9.16 2.77
N HIS A 82 0.41 9.21 4.10
CA HIS A 82 0.78 10.38 4.88
C HIS A 82 2.05 10.10 5.68
N GLU A 83 3.01 11.02 5.68
CA GLU A 83 4.21 10.95 6.52
C GLU A 83 4.39 12.23 7.34
N ASP A 84 4.49 12.08 8.66
CA ASP A 84 5.00 13.11 9.55
C ASP A 84 6.53 12.96 9.67
N VAL A 85 7.25 14.04 9.39
CA VAL A 85 8.71 14.13 9.50
C VAL A 85 9.05 15.06 10.66
N ASP A 86 9.48 14.49 11.78
CA ASP A 86 9.86 15.25 12.97
C ASP A 86 11.38 15.19 13.18
N LEU A 87 11.98 16.34 13.44
CA LEU A 87 13.38 16.46 13.83
C LEU A 87 13.48 17.10 15.21
N VAL A 88 14.37 16.58 16.06
CA VAL A 88 14.67 17.16 17.38
C VAL A 88 16.18 17.27 17.57
N ASN A 89 16.64 18.44 18.01
CA ASN A 89 18.03 18.64 18.39
C ASN A 89 18.23 18.26 19.88
N PHE A 90 18.86 17.12 20.15
CA PHE A 90 19.16 16.71 21.53
C PHE A 90 20.52 17.20 22.05
N THR A 91 21.20 18.05 21.28
CA THR A 91 22.47 18.66 21.73
C THR A 91 22.25 19.94 22.52
N GLN A 92 23.32 20.41 23.16
CA GLN A 92 23.33 21.67 23.93
C GLN A 92 23.71 22.89 23.07
N GLU A 93 23.91 22.71 21.76
CA GLU A 93 24.31 23.78 20.84
C GLU A 93 23.26 23.98 19.74
N LYS A 94 23.25 25.16 19.13
CA LYS A 94 22.45 25.40 17.92
C LYS A 94 23.09 24.67 16.75
N VAL A 95 22.30 23.90 16.01
CA VAL A 95 22.75 23.12 14.86
C VAL A 95 22.14 23.65 13.56
N GLN A 96 22.88 23.51 12.47
CA GLN A 96 22.41 23.78 11.11
C GLN A 96 22.82 22.62 10.20
N PHE A 97 21.88 22.14 9.40
CA PHE A 97 22.11 21.03 8.49
C PHE A 97 21.09 21.04 7.35
N MET A 98 21.40 20.30 6.29
CA MET A 98 20.50 20.05 5.17
C MET A 98 19.83 18.69 5.37
N LEU A 99 18.50 18.68 5.46
CA LEU A 99 17.71 17.46 5.32
C LEU A 99 17.35 17.29 3.84
N GLU A 100 17.64 16.12 3.27
CA GLU A 100 17.31 15.81 1.88
C GLU A 100 16.42 14.56 1.83
N LEU A 101 15.36 14.61 1.04
CA LEU A 101 14.59 13.44 0.62
C LEU A 101 15.01 13.09 -0.82
N ASP A 102 15.66 11.93 -0.94
CA ASP A 102 16.10 11.34 -2.20
C ASP A 102 15.09 10.27 -2.63
N LEU A 103 14.44 10.49 -3.75
CA LEU A 103 13.32 9.69 -4.23
C LEU A 103 13.34 9.56 -5.75
N ASP A 104 12.72 8.49 -6.25
CA ASP A 104 12.61 8.21 -7.68
C ASP A 104 11.34 7.39 -7.97
N ALA A 105 10.84 7.49 -9.20
CA ALA A 105 9.61 6.85 -9.67
C ALA A 105 9.84 6.15 -11.01
N ASP A 106 9.36 4.92 -11.17
CA ASP A 106 9.56 4.11 -12.38
C ASP A 106 8.29 3.51 -13.00
N PHE A 107 7.18 3.48 -12.26
CA PHE A 107 5.89 2.97 -12.70
C PHE A 107 5.95 1.54 -13.24
N ALA A 108 6.85 0.72 -12.70
CA ALA A 108 7.01 -0.67 -13.08
C ALA A 108 5.79 -1.50 -12.67
N ASP A 109 5.40 -2.44 -13.51
CA ASP A 109 4.57 -3.55 -13.04
C ASP A 109 5.38 -4.36 -12.03
N GLN A 110 4.70 -4.98 -11.06
CA GLN A 110 5.32 -5.85 -10.08
C GLN A 110 6.13 -6.99 -10.73
N ASP A 111 5.66 -7.56 -11.84
CA ASP A 111 6.43 -8.60 -12.56
C ASP A 111 7.71 -8.02 -13.20
N GLU A 112 7.72 -6.73 -13.54
CA GLU A 112 8.87 -6.03 -14.12
C GLU A 112 9.95 -5.68 -13.08
N THR A 113 9.66 -5.76 -11.77
CA THR A 113 10.67 -5.47 -10.73
C THR A 113 11.68 -6.60 -10.53
N HIS A 114 11.34 -7.81 -10.97
CA HIS A 114 12.20 -9.00 -10.95
C HIS A 114 12.70 -9.41 -12.34
N GLY A 115 12.24 -8.74 -13.39
CA GLY A 115 12.48 -9.11 -14.77
C GLY A 115 12.86 -7.93 -15.65
N ASN A 116 12.74 -8.14 -16.96
CA ASN A 116 12.98 -7.09 -17.93
C ASN A 116 11.73 -6.21 -18.08
N ARG A 117 11.94 -4.89 -18.15
CA ARG A 117 10.89 -3.93 -18.51
C ARG A 117 10.31 -4.26 -19.89
N ARG A 118 9.01 -4.48 -19.98
CA ARG A 118 8.27 -4.80 -21.22
C ARG A 118 7.51 -3.60 -21.76
N GLN A 119 6.94 -2.79 -20.87
CA GLN A 119 6.19 -1.60 -21.24
C GLN A 119 7.07 -0.35 -21.30
N SER A 120 6.78 0.51 -22.27
CA SER A 120 7.46 1.80 -22.46
C SER A 120 6.43 2.92 -22.52
N GLY A 121 6.76 4.03 -21.89
CA GLY A 121 5.87 5.17 -21.76
C GLY A 121 6.64 6.45 -21.51
N ARG A 122 5.94 7.58 -21.63
CA ARG A 122 6.50 8.89 -21.33
C ARG A 122 6.33 9.18 -19.85
N GLN A 123 7.45 9.42 -19.17
CA GLN A 123 7.48 9.95 -17.81
C GLN A 123 7.78 11.45 -17.82
N THR A 124 7.12 12.19 -16.94
CA THR A 124 7.43 13.59 -16.66
C THR A 124 7.60 13.78 -15.15
N CYS A 125 8.42 14.76 -14.78
CA CYS A 125 8.63 15.19 -13.40
C CYS A 125 8.48 16.70 -13.37
N LYS A 126 7.65 17.23 -12.47
CA LYS A 126 7.39 18.66 -12.31
C LYS A 126 7.46 19.05 -10.84
N TRP A 127 8.25 20.08 -10.56
CA TRP A 127 8.29 20.74 -9.26
C TRP A 127 7.50 22.04 -9.32
N ILE A 128 6.68 22.29 -8.30
CA ILE A 128 6.00 23.56 -8.06
C ILE A 128 6.36 24.00 -6.65
N GLU A 129 7.05 25.13 -6.54
CA GLU A 129 7.39 25.77 -5.27
C GLU A 129 6.26 26.68 -4.84
N GLY A 130 5.86 26.58 -3.57
CA GLY A 130 4.89 27.48 -2.94
C GLY A 130 5.30 27.83 -1.51
N GLU A 131 4.74 28.90 -0.97
CA GLU A 131 5.07 29.37 0.38
C GLU A 131 4.49 28.45 1.47
N GLU A 132 3.23 28.02 1.32
CA GLU A 132 2.55 27.15 2.28
C GLU A 132 2.53 25.67 1.84
N LEU A 133 2.58 25.44 0.53
CA LEU A 133 2.44 24.13 -0.09
C LEU A 133 3.33 24.05 -1.33
N SER A 134 4.29 23.12 -1.31
CA SER A 134 5.07 22.76 -2.50
C SER A 134 4.69 21.37 -2.96
N GLU A 135 4.81 21.11 -4.26
CA GLU A 135 4.40 19.83 -4.86
C GLU A 135 5.44 19.32 -5.86
N LEU A 136 5.83 18.05 -5.71
CA LEU A 136 6.59 17.30 -6.71
C LEU A 136 5.66 16.27 -7.35
N THR A 137 5.53 16.30 -8.67
CA THR A 137 4.63 15.42 -9.41
C THR A 137 5.40 14.60 -10.44
N PHE A 138 5.24 13.28 -10.38
CA PHE A 138 5.62 12.36 -11.44
C PHE A 138 4.35 11.89 -12.17
N GLU A 139 4.38 11.94 -13.50
CA GLU A 139 3.33 11.37 -14.32
C GLU A 139 3.92 10.39 -15.33
N TYR A 140 3.15 9.36 -15.64
CA TYR A 140 3.52 8.32 -16.57
C TYR A 140 2.34 7.96 -17.47
N HIS A 141 2.59 7.94 -18.77
CA HIS A 141 1.62 7.54 -19.78
C HIS A 141 2.25 6.54 -20.73
N ALA A 142 1.69 5.34 -20.76
CA ALA A 142 2.09 4.29 -21.68
C ALA A 142 0.92 3.89 -22.58
N ARG A 143 1.26 3.45 -23.79
CA ARG A 143 0.33 2.92 -24.77
C ARG A 143 0.91 1.66 -25.39
N HIS A 144 0.05 0.68 -25.64
CA HIS A 144 0.45 -0.57 -26.28
C HIS A 144 -0.61 -0.96 -27.32
N GLY A 145 -0.18 -1.08 -28.57
CA GLY A 145 -0.98 -1.73 -29.61
C GLY A 145 -0.86 -3.24 -29.44
N TYR A 146 -1.98 -3.94 -29.34
CA TYR A 146 -2.03 -5.39 -29.17
C TYR A 146 -2.91 -6.03 -30.23
N ASP A 147 -2.60 -7.27 -30.57
CA ASP A 147 -3.31 -8.09 -31.55
C ASP A 147 -3.30 -9.55 -31.06
N HIS A 148 -4.30 -9.88 -30.23
CA HIS A 148 -4.45 -11.18 -29.59
C HIS A 148 -5.68 -11.87 -30.15
N GLN A 149 -5.52 -12.53 -31.29
CA GLN A 149 -6.60 -13.25 -31.99
C GLN A 149 -7.87 -12.39 -32.16
N ASN A 150 -8.87 -12.57 -31.27
CA ASN A 150 -10.17 -11.89 -31.27
C ASN A 150 -10.17 -10.55 -30.51
N GLU A 151 -9.07 -10.18 -29.85
CA GLU A 151 -8.90 -8.89 -29.17
C GLU A 151 -7.75 -8.09 -29.80
N LYS A 152 -8.10 -7.11 -30.62
CA LYS A 152 -7.14 -6.16 -31.20
C LYS A 152 -7.50 -4.74 -30.85
N GLY A 153 -6.49 -3.94 -30.49
CA GLY A 153 -6.72 -2.55 -30.16
C GLY A 153 -5.48 -1.83 -29.70
N THR A 154 -5.69 -0.70 -29.05
CA THR A 154 -4.64 0.04 -28.35
C THR A 154 -5.10 0.26 -26.93
N ALA A 155 -4.33 -0.27 -25.99
CA ALA A 155 -4.52 -0.02 -24.57
C ALA A 155 -3.64 1.16 -24.13
N SER A 156 -4.09 1.88 -23.11
CA SER A 156 -3.34 2.98 -22.52
C SER A 156 -3.56 3.02 -21.02
N ILE A 157 -2.52 3.42 -20.28
CA ILE A 157 -2.61 3.68 -18.84
C ILE A 157 -2.09 5.07 -18.53
N ARG A 158 -2.69 5.74 -17.54
CA ARG A 158 -2.15 6.95 -16.93
C ARG A 158 -1.91 6.67 -15.45
N ARG A 159 -0.66 6.81 -15.02
CA ARG A 159 -0.24 6.64 -13.62
C ARG A 159 0.49 7.89 -13.17
N GLY A 160 0.50 8.15 -11.88
CA GLY A 160 1.25 9.26 -11.31
C GLY A 160 1.40 9.14 -9.82
N VAL A 161 2.27 9.97 -9.26
CA VAL A 161 2.39 10.18 -7.83
C VAL A 161 2.74 11.63 -7.58
N ARG A 162 1.99 12.27 -6.69
CA ARG A 162 2.25 13.65 -6.24
C ARG A 162 2.70 13.62 -4.79
N LEU A 163 3.76 14.35 -4.47
CA LEU A 163 4.23 14.55 -3.12
C LEU A 163 3.97 16.01 -2.76
N ARG A 164 3.07 16.22 -1.81
CA ARG A 164 2.73 17.54 -1.27
C ARG A 164 3.42 17.74 0.07
N PHE A 165 4.18 18.82 0.16
CA PHE A 165 4.94 19.19 1.35
C PHE A 165 4.25 20.37 2.01
N SER A 166 3.83 20.20 3.26
CA SER A 166 3.11 21.21 4.03
C SER A 166 3.61 21.27 5.47
N ASN A 167 3.21 22.33 6.19
CA ASN A 167 3.57 22.57 7.60
C ASN A 167 5.07 22.57 7.90
N ALA A 168 5.91 22.74 6.87
CA ALA A 168 7.34 22.87 7.02
C ALA A 168 7.66 24.27 7.54
N THR A 169 8.46 24.38 8.60
CA THR A 169 8.90 25.70 9.13
C THR A 169 9.64 26.53 8.08
N MET A 170 10.33 25.85 7.15
CA MET A 170 10.97 26.45 5.99
C MET A 170 10.50 25.70 4.73
N PRO A 171 10.15 26.41 3.64
CA PRO A 171 9.67 25.76 2.44
C PRO A 171 10.77 24.87 1.82
N PRO A 172 10.40 23.67 1.34
CA PRO A 172 11.33 22.79 0.63
C PRO A 172 11.77 23.39 -0.70
N ARG A 173 12.94 22.97 -1.17
CA ARG A 173 13.46 23.29 -2.51
C ARG A 173 13.80 22.02 -3.28
N TYR A 174 13.57 22.02 -4.59
CA TYR A 174 14.01 20.93 -5.46
C TYR A 174 15.39 21.24 -6.04
N ARG A 175 16.40 20.44 -5.68
CA ARG A 175 17.80 20.61 -6.10
C ARG A 175 18.43 19.27 -6.42
N ASN A 176 19.10 19.16 -7.56
CA ASN A 176 19.85 17.96 -7.98
C ASN A 176 19.03 16.65 -7.89
N GLY A 177 17.75 16.70 -8.26
CA GLY A 177 16.87 15.53 -8.20
C GLY A 177 16.36 15.17 -6.80
N ARG A 178 16.55 16.03 -5.80
CA ARG A 178 16.14 15.81 -4.40
C ARG A 178 15.33 16.97 -3.87
N ILE A 179 14.54 16.67 -2.85
CA ILE A 179 13.84 17.69 -2.06
C ILE A 179 14.73 18.03 -0.87
N ALA A 180 15.09 19.30 -0.69
CA ALA A 180 16.00 19.77 0.33
C ALA A 180 15.33 20.78 1.26
N PHE A 181 15.60 20.66 2.55
CA PHE A 181 15.21 21.59 3.61
C PHE A 181 16.46 22.10 4.31
N ASP A 182 16.62 23.42 4.35
CA ASP A 182 17.66 24.09 5.13
C ASP A 182 17.15 24.22 6.58
N VAL A 183 17.61 23.35 7.48
CA VAL A 183 17.10 23.24 8.86
C VAL A 183 18.10 23.83 9.85
N GLY A 184 17.61 24.72 10.71
CA GLY A 184 18.36 25.25 11.86
C GLY A 184 17.56 25.05 13.15
N LEU A 185 18.18 24.44 14.16
CA LEU A 185 17.52 24.10 15.44
C LEU A 185 18.37 24.55 16.63
N ALA A 186 17.79 25.32 17.55
CA ALA A 186 18.32 25.56 18.88
C ALA A 186 18.31 24.27 19.73
N PRO A 187 18.99 24.26 20.89
CA PRO A 187 18.93 23.12 21.82
C PRO A 187 17.48 22.74 22.16
N HIS A 188 17.15 21.46 22.03
CA HIS A 188 15.80 20.89 22.27
C HIS A 188 14.68 21.41 21.36
N GLU A 189 14.99 22.26 20.38
CA GLU A 189 14.01 22.73 19.40
C GLU A 189 13.58 21.59 18.47
N ARG A 190 12.33 21.68 18.01
CA ARG A 190 11.70 20.71 17.13
C ARG A 190 11.40 21.34 15.78
N TRP A 191 11.61 20.59 14.72
CA TRP A 191 11.18 20.91 13.37
C TRP A 191 10.21 19.84 12.89
N HIS A 192 9.27 20.23 12.04
CA HIS A 192 8.22 19.36 11.56
C HIS A 192 7.87 19.67 10.10
N CYS A 193 7.48 18.65 9.34
CA CYS A 193 6.87 18.75 8.01
C CYS A 193 5.93 17.55 7.82
N CYS A 194 4.78 17.77 7.18
CA CYS A 194 3.94 16.67 6.72
C CYS A 194 4.04 16.51 5.20
N ILE A 195 4.13 15.26 4.75
CA ILE A 195 4.23 14.87 3.35
C ILE A 195 3.04 13.98 2.99
N ASP A 196 2.17 14.47 2.11
CA ASP A 196 1.12 13.65 1.50
C ASP A 196 1.62 13.10 0.17
N ILE A 197 1.73 11.78 0.08
CA ILE A 197 2.01 11.04 -1.15
C ILE A 197 0.68 10.58 -1.72
N ILE A 198 0.32 11.13 -2.87
CA ILE A 198 -0.98 10.98 -3.53
C ILE A 198 -0.78 10.19 -4.81
N PRO A 199 -1.12 8.88 -4.83
CA PRO A 199 -1.21 8.11 -6.05
C PRO A 199 -2.21 8.72 -7.03
N VAL A 200 -1.91 8.66 -8.32
CA VAL A 200 -2.81 9.06 -9.40
C VAL A 200 -3.03 7.86 -10.32
N MET A 201 -4.28 7.40 -10.40
CA MET A 201 -4.68 6.20 -11.11
C MET A 201 -5.71 6.54 -12.17
N GLU A 202 -5.33 6.38 -13.45
CA GLU A 202 -6.13 6.81 -14.60
C GLU A 202 -6.57 8.29 -14.52
N GLY A 203 -5.73 9.14 -13.92
CA GLY A 203 -6.01 10.56 -13.71
C GLY A 203 -6.83 10.88 -12.47
N ARG A 204 -7.25 9.88 -11.68
CA ARG A 204 -7.93 10.07 -10.39
C ARG A 204 -6.91 10.09 -9.25
N ASP A 205 -6.99 11.11 -8.41
CA ASP A 205 -6.17 11.21 -7.19
C ASP A 205 -6.73 10.30 -6.09
N LEU A 206 -5.84 9.54 -5.44
CA LEU A 206 -6.13 8.75 -4.26
C LEU A 206 -5.57 9.49 -3.04
N LEU A 207 -6.44 10.23 -2.34
CA LEU A 207 -6.03 11.14 -1.28
C LEU A 207 -5.80 10.40 0.03
N SER A 208 -4.79 10.81 0.81
CA SER A 208 -4.62 10.26 2.15
C SER A 208 -5.88 10.49 3.01
N SER A 209 -6.35 9.42 3.64
CA SER A 209 -7.42 9.45 4.65
C SER A 209 -6.90 9.88 6.02
N TYR A 210 -5.58 9.88 6.22
CA TYR A 210 -4.90 10.28 7.44
C TYR A 210 -4.32 11.69 7.29
N ARG A 211 -4.24 12.41 8.41
CA ARG A 211 -3.79 13.81 8.48
C ARG A 211 -2.53 13.94 9.35
N CYS A 212 -2.02 15.15 9.42
CA CYS A 212 -0.85 15.47 10.23
C CYS A 212 -1.07 15.07 11.71
N ARG A 213 -0.12 14.35 12.30
CA ARG A 213 -0.14 13.83 13.68
C ARG A 213 -1.28 12.84 13.98
N SER A 214 -1.54 11.90 13.06
CA SER A 214 -2.64 10.91 13.14
C SER A 214 -2.50 9.77 14.16
N PHE A 215 -1.58 9.80 15.12
CA PHE A 215 -1.43 8.69 16.09
C PHE A 215 -2.62 8.54 17.08
N SER A 216 -3.63 9.39 16.96
CA SER A 216 -4.93 9.25 17.63
C SER A 216 -5.95 8.61 16.68
N PRO A 217 -6.87 7.73 17.16
CA PRO A 217 -7.90 7.11 16.33
C PRO A 217 -8.64 8.16 15.49
N GLN A 218 -8.61 8.01 14.17
CA GLN A 218 -9.32 8.91 13.27
C GLN A 218 -10.66 8.31 12.84
N ALA A 219 -11.66 9.17 12.65
CA ALA A 219 -12.94 8.78 12.07
C ALA A 219 -12.85 8.75 10.55
N ASN A 220 -11.94 7.94 9.98
CA ASN A 220 -11.93 7.66 8.55
C ASN A 220 -12.70 6.37 8.24
N ASP A 221 -13.09 6.19 6.97
CA ASP A 221 -13.94 5.08 6.56
C ASP A 221 -13.24 3.71 6.66
N TYR A 222 -11.92 3.66 6.45
CA TYR A 222 -11.12 2.45 6.60
C TYR A 222 -11.13 1.97 8.04
N ASP A 223 -10.74 2.83 8.98
CA ASP A 223 -10.73 2.52 10.42
C ASP A 223 -12.13 2.14 10.92
N ARG A 224 -13.18 2.83 10.43
CA ARG A 224 -14.57 2.48 10.78
C ARG A 224 -14.93 1.06 10.33
N ARG A 225 -14.59 0.69 9.09
CA ARG A 225 -14.88 -0.64 8.53
C ARG A 225 -14.09 -1.74 9.24
N THR A 226 -12.80 -1.51 9.50
CA THR A 226 -11.94 -2.41 10.29
C THR A 226 -12.48 -2.59 11.70
N GLN A 227 -12.76 -1.50 12.41
CA GLN A 227 -13.28 -1.55 13.78
C GLN A 227 -14.58 -2.33 13.86
N ARG A 228 -15.50 -2.10 12.92
CA ARG A 228 -16.76 -2.83 12.84
C ARG A 228 -16.52 -4.33 12.66
N PHE A 229 -15.69 -4.71 11.70
CA PHE A 229 -15.41 -6.13 11.47
C PHE A 229 -14.81 -6.78 12.73
N LEU A 230 -13.82 -6.14 13.35
CA LEU A 230 -13.17 -6.66 14.56
C LEU A 230 -14.12 -6.68 15.78
N SER A 231 -15.07 -5.75 15.87
CA SER A 231 -16.06 -5.72 16.95
C SER A 231 -17.17 -6.76 16.77
N ASP A 232 -17.61 -6.97 15.53
CA ASP A 232 -18.69 -7.90 15.19
C ASP A 232 -18.20 -9.35 15.13
N ALA A 233 -16.90 -9.56 14.91
CA ALA A 233 -16.28 -10.87 14.85
C ALA A 233 -16.46 -11.65 16.17
N PRO A 234 -16.97 -12.90 16.14
CA PRO A 234 -17.14 -13.74 17.31
C PRO A 234 -15.85 -13.90 18.13
N ARG A 235 -16.00 -13.98 19.45
CA ARG A 235 -14.92 -14.33 20.37
C ARG A 235 -14.99 -15.81 20.71
N PHE A 236 -13.82 -16.44 20.83
CA PHE A 236 -13.71 -17.86 21.12
C PHE A 236 -13.44 -18.06 22.62
N SER A 237 -14.07 -19.09 23.21
CA SER A 237 -13.82 -19.53 24.57
C SER A 237 -13.95 -21.05 24.65
N SER A 238 -13.05 -21.69 25.39
CA SER A 238 -13.03 -23.12 25.72
C SER A 238 -12.64 -23.30 27.19
N PRO A 239 -12.93 -24.46 27.81
CA PRO A 239 -12.51 -24.72 29.20
C PRO A 239 -10.99 -24.56 29.45
N GLU A 240 -10.17 -24.90 28.46
CA GLU A 240 -8.70 -24.79 28.48
C GLU A 240 -8.19 -23.40 28.03
N SER A 241 -9.08 -22.45 27.75
CA SER A 241 -8.73 -21.07 27.38
C SER A 241 -8.07 -20.28 28.50
N THR A 242 -7.69 -20.92 29.61
CA THR A 242 -6.84 -20.34 30.67
C THR A 242 -5.42 -20.91 30.66
N THR A 243 -5.15 -22.01 29.95
CA THR A 243 -3.85 -22.74 29.97
C THR A 243 -3.13 -22.76 28.63
N LEU A 244 -3.86 -22.85 27.50
CA LEU A 244 -3.32 -22.72 26.12
C LEU A 244 -3.70 -21.37 25.47
N ALA A 245 -4.32 -20.49 26.26
CA ALA A 245 -5.02 -19.28 25.87
C ALA A 245 -4.24 -18.38 24.90
N ASN A 246 -3.03 -17.98 25.29
CA ASN A 246 -2.39 -16.83 24.65
C ASN A 246 -1.95 -17.12 23.21
N VAL A 247 -1.53 -18.36 22.92
CA VAL A 247 -1.09 -18.73 21.57
C VAL A 247 -2.29 -18.95 20.65
N VAL A 248 -3.29 -19.73 21.08
CA VAL A 248 -4.46 -20.04 20.25
C VAL A 248 -5.34 -18.80 20.05
N ILE A 249 -5.67 -18.08 21.12
CA ILE A 249 -6.45 -16.84 21.04
C ILE A 249 -5.64 -15.77 20.29
N GLY A 250 -4.34 -15.65 20.57
CA GLY A 250 -3.46 -14.74 19.84
C GLY A 250 -3.44 -15.00 18.34
N ALA A 251 -3.36 -16.28 17.92
CA ALA A 251 -3.40 -16.66 16.51
C ALA A 251 -4.76 -16.35 15.86
N LEU A 252 -5.88 -16.59 16.54
CA LEU A 252 -7.22 -16.27 16.04
C LEU A 252 -7.44 -14.76 15.91
N GLU A 253 -6.97 -13.98 16.89
CA GLU A 253 -7.03 -12.52 16.84
C GLU A 253 -6.08 -11.93 15.78
N GLN A 254 -4.94 -12.58 15.52
CA GLN A 254 -4.08 -12.23 14.40
C GLN A 254 -4.75 -12.55 13.07
N ALA A 255 -5.36 -13.74 12.92
CA ALA A 255 -6.06 -14.14 11.71
C ALA A 255 -7.20 -13.17 11.34
N LYS A 256 -7.96 -12.66 12.32
CA LYS A 256 -8.94 -11.59 12.09
C LYS A 256 -8.29 -10.35 11.49
N ARG A 257 -7.19 -9.87 12.08
CA ARG A 257 -6.48 -8.71 11.55
C ARG A 257 -5.94 -8.99 10.15
N ASP A 258 -5.41 -10.18 9.89
CA ASP A 258 -4.87 -10.54 8.58
C ASP A 258 -5.95 -10.58 7.50
N LEU A 259 -7.17 -11.06 7.82
CA LEU A 259 -8.32 -10.99 6.92
C LEU A 259 -8.68 -9.54 6.56
N ASP A 260 -8.63 -8.63 7.52
CA ASP A 260 -8.87 -7.19 7.28
C ASP A 260 -7.77 -6.58 6.40
N ALA A 261 -6.50 -6.92 6.65
CA ALA A 261 -5.37 -6.48 5.83
C ALA A 261 -5.48 -6.92 4.36
N LEU A 262 -6.11 -8.07 4.12
CA LEU A 262 -6.30 -8.61 2.78
C LEU A 262 -7.52 -8.00 2.07
N ARG A 263 -8.35 -7.18 2.71
CA ARG A 263 -9.57 -6.64 2.11
C ARG A 263 -9.28 -5.79 0.88
N LEU A 264 -9.99 -6.07 -0.22
CA LEU A 264 -9.99 -5.25 -1.44
C LEU A 264 -11.13 -4.24 -1.38
N TYR A 265 -10.86 -3.09 -0.77
CA TYR A 265 -11.86 -2.04 -0.51
C TYR A 265 -12.55 -1.48 -1.77
N ASP A 266 -11.88 -1.53 -2.92
CA ASP A 266 -12.40 -1.13 -4.23
C ASP A 266 -13.42 -2.12 -4.80
N LEU A 267 -13.49 -3.33 -4.24
CA LEU A 267 -14.44 -4.39 -4.61
C LEU A 267 -15.53 -4.62 -3.56
N ASP A 268 -15.63 -3.76 -2.55
CA ASP A 268 -16.70 -3.82 -1.56
C ASP A 268 -18.08 -3.62 -2.24
N CYS A 269 -18.97 -4.60 -2.10
CA CYS A 269 -20.34 -4.55 -2.63
C CYS A 269 -21.28 -3.81 -1.68
N ALA A 270 -21.02 -3.89 -0.37
CA ALA A 270 -21.74 -3.19 0.68
C ALA A 270 -20.89 -3.15 1.95
N GLU A 271 -21.36 -2.45 2.97
CA GLU A 271 -20.66 -2.36 4.26
C GLU A 271 -20.41 -3.73 4.92
N ARG A 272 -21.29 -4.72 4.66
CA ARG A 272 -21.21 -6.13 5.09
C ARG A 272 -21.06 -7.14 3.94
N ALA A 273 -20.51 -6.69 2.81
CA ALA A 273 -20.27 -7.54 1.66
C ALA A 273 -18.98 -7.09 1.00
N TRP A 274 -17.88 -7.75 1.35
CA TRP A 274 -16.52 -7.40 0.92
C TRP A 274 -15.75 -8.64 0.49
N THR A 275 -14.61 -8.47 -0.17
CA THR A 275 -13.76 -9.59 -0.62
C THR A 275 -12.31 -9.30 -0.27
N THR A 276 -11.46 -10.31 -0.39
CA THR A 276 -10.03 -10.22 -0.11
C THR A 276 -9.17 -10.34 -1.36
N ALA A 277 -7.91 -9.96 -1.26
CA ALA A 277 -6.84 -10.39 -2.13
C ALA A 277 -6.45 -11.85 -1.81
N ALA A 278 -5.69 -12.49 -2.69
CA ALA A 278 -5.13 -13.81 -2.41
C ALA A 278 -3.98 -13.78 -1.40
N GLY A 279 -3.15 -12.73 -1.42
CA GLY A 279 -2.05 -12.62 -0.46
C GLY A 279 -1.15 -11.41 -0.68
N LEU A 280 -0.43 -11.04 0.37
CA LEU A 280 0.57 -9.96 0.36
C LEU A 280 2.00 -10.53 0.43
N PRO A 281 3.01 -9.88 -0.17
CA PRO A 281 2.91 -8.71 -1.06
C PRO A 281 2.75 -9.10 -2.55
N VAL A 282 2.82 -10.40 -2.90
CA VAL A 282 2.99 -10.82 -4.29
C VAL A 282 1.65 -11.03 -5.02
N TYR A 283 0.60 -11.44 -4.31
CA TYR A 283 -0.70 -11.84 -4.89
C TYR A 283 -1.81 -10.85 -4.58
N ILE A 284 -1.52 -9.55 -4.69
CA ILE A 284 -2.44 -8.44 -4.41
C ILE A 284 -3.36 -8.23 -5.62
N ALA A 285 -4.25 -9.19 -5.83
CA ALA A 285 -5.26 -9.17 -6.88
C ALA A 285 -6.45 -10.06 -6.50
N LEU A 286 -7.51 -10.01 -7.31
CA LEU A 286 -8.66 -10.89 -7.13
C LEU A 286 -8.34 -12.26 -7.76
N PHE A 287 -8.26 -13.31 -6.95
CA PHE A 287 -8.11 -14.69 -7.42
C PHE A 287 -9.35 -15.50 -7.05
N GLY A 288 -10.05 -16.06 -8.03
CA GLY A 288 -11.36 -16.67 -7.81
C GLY A 288 -11.37 -17.80 -6.78
N ARG A 289 -10.51 -18.82 -6.95
CA ARG A 289 -10.42 -19.94 -6.00
C ARG A 289 -10.00 -19.47 -4.61
N ASP A 290 -8.99 -18.62 -4.55
CA ASP A 290 -8.34 -18.25 -3.30
C ASP A 290 -9.28 -17.40 -2.44
N THR A 291 -9.99 -16.44 -3.05
CA THR A 291 -11.00 -15.65 -2.34
C THR A 291 -12.21 -16.46 -1.93
N LEU A 292 -12.67 -17.41 -2.75
CA LEU A 292 -13.71 -18.37 -2.36
C LEU A 292 -13.29 -19.23 -1.17
N THR A 293 -12.01 -19.61 -1.10
CA THR A 293 -11.47 -20.44 0.00
C THR A 293 -11.45 -19.63 1.29
N VAL A 294 -10.89 -18.43 1.24
CA VAL A 294 -10.87 -17.49 2.37
C VAL A 294 -12.30 -17.18 2.83
N ALA A 295 -13.22 -16.91 1.90
CA ALA A 295 -14.60 -16.60 2.22
C ALA A 295 -15.29 -17.73 3.00
N TRP A 296 -15.09 -18.98 2.57
CA TRP A 296 -15.65 -20.14 3.23
C TRP A 296 -14.99 -20.43 4.58
N GLU A 297 -13.65 -20.44 4.65
CA GLU A 297 -12.91 -20.75 5.88
C GLU A 297 -13.08 -19.65 6.96
N ALA A 298 -13.32 -18.40 6.54
CA ALA A 298 -13.62 -17.30 7.45
C ALA A 298 -15.04 -17.30 8.00
N ALA A 299 -15.94 -18.19 7.54
CA ALA A 299 -17.34 -18.21 7.95
C ALA A 299 -17.59 -18.26 9.48
N PRO A 300 -16.78 -18.96 10.30
CA PRO A 300 -16.91 -18.91 11.77
C PRO A 300 -16.63 -17.52 12.37
N VAL A 301 -15.92 -16.66 11.65
CA VAL A 301 -15.59 -15.29 12.03
C VAL A 301 -16.54 -14.28 11.39
N THR A 302 -16.88 -14.47 10.10
CA THR A 302 -17.81 -13.62 9.38
C THR A 302 -18.31 -14.29 8.10
N THR A 303 -19.59 -14.09 7.77
CA THR A 303 -20.13 -14.44 6.44
C THR A 303 -19.97 -13.31 5.42
N ASP A 304 -19.52 -12.13 5.84
CA ASP A 304 -19.50 -10.92 5.02
C ASP A 304 -18.52 -11.03 3.84
N ILE A 305 -17.51 -11.90 3.94
CA ILE A 305 -16.60 -12.21 2.83
C ILE A 305 -17.32 -13.00 1.73
N MET A 306 -18.08 -14.06 2.08
CA MET A 306 -18.89 -14.80 1.08
C MET A 306 -19.90 -13.88 0.40
N ARG A 307 -20.54 -12.99 1.17
CA ARG A 307 -21.52 -12.00 0.68
C ARG A 307 -20.91 -11.00 -0.30
N GLY A 308 -19.62 -10.71 -0.24
CA GLY A 308 -18.93 -9.85 -1.21
C GLY A 308 -18.32 -10.63 -2.36
N THR A 309 -17.59 -11.71 -2.08
CA THR A 309 -16.88 -12.51 -3.09
C THR A 309 -17.82 -13.10 -4.14
N LEU A 310 -18.98 -13.65 -3.74
CA LEU A 310 -19.91 -14.30 -4.68
C LEU A 310 -20.46 -13.29 -5.74
N PRO A 311 -21.04 -12.14 -5.37
CA PRO A 311 -21.44 -11.12 -6.35
C PRO A 311 -20.31 -10.60 -7.24
N VAL A 312 -19.11 -10.38 -6.67
CA VAL A 312 -17.94 -9.91 -7.44
C VAL A 312 -17.58 -10.93 -8.53
N LEU A 313 -17.48 -12.21 -8.18
CA LEU A 313 -17.14 -13.24 -9.15
C LEU A 313 -18.25 -13.48 -10.17
N ALA A 314 -19.53 -13.41 -9.77
CA ALA A 314 -20.65 -13.49 -10.70
C ALA A 314 -20.65 -12.35 -11.73
N GLY A 315 -20.32 -11.12 -11.29
CA GLY A 315 -20.18 -9.95 -12.18
C GLY A 315 -19.05 -10.08 -13.20
N LEU A 316 -18.06 -10.93 -12.90
CA LEU A 316 -16.90 -11.22 -13.75
C LEU A 316 -16.98 -12.60 -14.41
N GLN A 317 -18.14 -13.27 -14.40
CA GLN A 317 -18.32 -14.55 -15.09
C GLN A 317 -18.16 -14.37 -16.60
N GLY A 318 -17.46 -15.31 -17.24
CA GLY A 318 -17.21 -15.31 -18.67
C GLY A 318 -18.50 -15.35 -19.50
N LYS A 319 -18.53 -14.61 -20.60
CA LYS A 319 -19.71 -14.41 -21.47
C LYS A 319 -19.46 -14.75 -22.92
N GLU A 320 -18.21 -14.81 -23.33
CA GLU A 320 -17.81 -15.06 -24.71
C GLU A 320 -16.71 -16.11 -24.79
N ILE A 321 -16.39 -16.55 -26.01
CA ILE A 321 -15.26 -17.45 -26.26
C ILE A 321 -14.05 -16.59 -26.63
N ASN A 322 -13.04 -16.60 -25.77
CA ASN A 322 -11.83 -15.80 -25.91
C ASN A 322 -10.60 -16.61 -25.49
N ASP A 323 -9.89 -17.16 -26.48
CA ASP A 323 -8.76 -18.06 -26.26
C ASP A 323 -7.59 -17.37 -25.54
N TRP A 324 -7.37 -16.07 -25.77
CA TRP A 324 -6.29 -15.32 -25.10
C TRP A 324 -6.50 -15.30 -23.58
N ARG A 325 -7.74 -15.07 -23.15
CA ARG A 325 -8.12 -15.03 -21.73
C ARG A 325 -8.53 -16.38 -21.16
N ASP A 326 -8.61 -17.41 -22.00
CA ASP A 326 -9.21 -18.71 -21.70
C ASP A 326 -10.69 -18.60 -21.24
N GLU A 327 -11.39 -17.56 -21.73
CA GLU A 327 -12.79 -17.28 -21.37
C GLU A 327 -13.75 -18.17 -22.15
N GLN A 328 -14.77 -18.66 -21.45
CA GLN A 328 -15.93 -19.34 -22.04
C GLN A 328 -17.21 -18.91 -21.30
N PRO A 329 -18.39 -18.93 -21.96
CA PRO A 329 -19.65 -18.63 -21.30
C PRO A 329 -19.87 -19.50 -20.04
N GLY A 330 -20.11 -18.85 -18.91
CA GLY A 330 -20.35 -19.50 -17.62
C GLY A 330 -19.09 -19.81 -16.81
N ARG A 331 -17.89 -19.66 -17.38
CA ARG A 331 -16.62 -19.93 -16.68
C ARG A 331 -16.35 -18.84 -15.63
N MET A 332 -15.93 -19.25 -14.44
CA MET A 332 -15.60 -18.31 -13.36
C MET A 332 -14.15 -17.84 -13.47
N LEU A 333 -13.91 -16.60 -13.05
CA LEU A 333 -12.59 -15.95 -13.07
C LEU A 333 -11.51 -16.78 -12.36
N HIS A 334 -10.32 -16.87 -12.94
CA HIS A 334 -9.14 -17.36 -12.23
C HIS A 334 -8.46 -16.23 -11.46
N GLU A 335 -8.08 -15.17 -12.17
CA GLU A 335 -7.39 -14.01 -11.60
C GLU A 335 -7.74 -12.73 -12.40
N ALA A 336 -7.83 -11.59 -11.72
CA ALA A 336 -8.00 -10.27 -12.32
C ALA A 336 -7.03 -9.26 -11.70
N HIS A 337 -6.20 -8.67 -12.54
CA HIS A 337 -5.10 -7.78 -12.17
C HIS A 337 -5.28 -6.39 -12.76
N THR A 338 -4.82 -5.38 -12.01
CA THR A 338 -4.89 -3.96 -12.40
C THR A 338 -3.51 -3.35 -12.69
N GLY A 339 -2.48 -4.19 -12.72
CA GLY A 339 -1.10 -3.80 -13.01
C GLY A 339 -0.87 -3.34 -14.45
N PRO A 340 0.21 -2.58 -14.71
CA PRO A 340 0.53 -2.06 -16.04
C PRO A 340 0.51 -3.11 -17.15
N LEU A 341 1.08 -4.31 -16.94
CA LEU A 341 1.13 -5.35 -17.97
C LEU A 341 -0.24 -5.95 -18.27
N ALA A 342 -1.09 -6.10 -17.26
CA ALA A 342 -2.47 -6.53 -17.43
C ALA A 342 -3.28 -5.47 -18.17
N SER A 343 -3.25 -4.22 -17.69
CA SER A 343 -4.02 -3.11 -18.27
C SER A 343 -3.57 -2.74 -19.70
N LEU A 344 -2.29 -2.91 -20.02
CA LEU A 344 -1.75 -2.70 -21.37
C LEU A 344 -1.87 -3.92 -22.28
N ASN A 345 -2.51 -5.01 -21.86
CA ASN A 345 -2.66 -6.26 -22.64
C ASN A 345 -1.33 -6.93 -23.03
N TYR A 346 -0.28 -6.80 -22.22
CA TYR A 346 0.93 -7.65 -22.35
C TYR A 346 0.72 -9.07 -21.82
N THR A 347 -0.34 -9.28 -21.03
CA THR A 347 -0.75 -10.55 -20.44
C THR A 347 -2.28 -10.64 -20.47
N PRO A 348 -2.89 -11.84 -20.39
CA PRO A 348 -4.34 -11.98 -20.32
C PRO A 348 -4.93 -11.64 -18.94
N LYS A 349 -4.06 -11.29 -17.99
CA LYS A 349 -4.36 -11.19 -16.55
C LYS A 349 -5.28 -10.04 -16.16
N ALA A 350 -5.66 -9.15 -17.08
CA ALA A 350 -6.72 -8.18 -16.81
C ALA A 350 -8.00 -8.90 -16.37
N ARG A 351 -8.33 -10.00 -17.06
CA ARG A 351 -9.33 -11.00 -16.67
C ARG A 351 -8.92 -12.34 -17.27
N TYR A 352 -8.33 -13.19 -16.46
CA TYR A 352 -7.87 -14.50 -16.89
C TYR A 352 -8.75 -15.60 -16.29
N TYR A 353 -9.12 -16.59 -17.10
CA TYR A 353 -10.06 -17.66 -16.74
C TYR A 353 -9.41 -19.05 -16.76
N GLY A 354 -8.08 -19.10 -16.71
CA GLY A 354 -7.26 -20.33 -16.80
C GLY A 354 -7.52 -21.43 -15.77
N SER A 355 -8.40 -21.21 -14.79
CA SER A 355 -8.72 -22.16 -13.75
C SER A 355 -10.00 -22.94 -14.04
N ILE A 356 -9.97 -24.24 -13.81
CA ILE A 356 -11.17 -25.09 -13.76
C ILE A 356 -11.79 -25.10 -12.35
N THR A 357 -10.98 -24.84 -11.31
CA THR A 357 -11.40 -25.05 -9.92
C THR A 357 -12.36 -23.97 -9.43
N THR A 358 -12.22 -22.71 -9.89
CA THR A 358 -13.13 -21.64 -9.47
C THR A 358 -14.58 -21.97 -9.84
N SER A 359 -14.80 -22.45 -11.07
CA SER A 359 -16.14 -22.78 -11.58
C SER A 359 -16.82 -23.89 -10.78
N GLY A 360 -16.06 -24.92 -10.38
CA GLY A 360 -16.59 -26.00 -9.54
C GLY A 360 -16.80 -25.57 -8.08
N PHE A 361 -15.97 -24.67 -7.55
CA PHE A 361 -16.01 -24.29 -6.15
C PHE A 361 -17.04 -23.19 -5.84
N TYR A 362 -17.35 -22.32 -6.81
CA TYR A 362 -18.35 -21.27 -6.68
C TYR A 362 -19.71 -21.77 -6.14
N PRO A 363 -20.38 -22.78 -6.74
CA PRO A 363 -21.68 -23.25 -6.24
C PRO A 363 -21.59 -23.87 -4.84
N PHE A 364 -20.45 -24.46 -4.47
CA PHE A 364 -20.23 -24.95 -3.11
C PHE A 364 -20.25 -23.79 -2.11
N VAL A 365 -19.49 -22.71 -2.36
CA VAL A 365 -19.45 -21.56 -1.44
C VAL A 365 -20.79 -20.84 -1.40
N ALA A 366 -21.52 -20.76 -2.51
CA ALA A 366 -22.88 -20.25 -2.53
C ALA A 366 -23.81 -21.08 -1.62
N ALA A 367 -23.74 -22.41 -1.68
CA ALA A 367 -24.47 -23.28 -0.75
C ALA A 367 -24.03 -23.09 0.70
N GLN A 368 -22.72 -22.90 0.97
CA GLN A 368 -22.22 -22.61 2.32
C GLN A 368 -22.77 -21.30 2.87
N LEU A 369 -22.87 -20.25 2.06
CA LEU A 369 -23.48 -18.98 2.48
C LEU A 369 -24.93 -19.20 2.92
N TRP A 370 -25.71 -19.98 2.17
CA TRP A 370 -27.07 -20.35 2.57
C TRP A 370 -27.08 -21.17 3.87
N HIS A 371 -26.20 -22.14 4.03
CA HIS A 371 -26.11 -22.95 5.26
C HIS A 371 -25.78 -22.13 6.51
N TRP A 372 -24.90 -21.13 6.40
CA TRP A 372 -24.52 -20.28 7.51
C TRP A 372 -25.56 -19.21 7.86
N THR A 373 -26.33 -18.74 6.88
CA THR A 373 -27.22 -17.57 7.07
C THR A 373 -28.71 -17.91 7.07
N GLY A 374 -29.10 -19.03 6.44
CA GLY A 374 -30.50 -19.38 6.17
C GLY A 374 -31.20 -18.46 5.17
N ASP A 375 -30.51 -17.46 4.61
CA ASP A 375 -31.10 -16.43 3.76
C ASP A 375 -31.01 -16.80 2.28
N LYS A 376 -32.15 -17.14 1.68
CA LYS A 376 -32.25 -17.48 0.26
C LYS A 376 -32.06 -16.29 -0.68
N ASN A 377 -32.21 -15.06 -0.20
CA ASN A 377 -32.04 -13.89 -1.07
C ASN A 377 -30.56 -13.59 -1.38
N LEU A 378 -29.64 -14.24 -0.65
CA LEU A 378 -28.19 -14.09 -0.82
C LEU A 378 -27.58 -15.08 -1.82
N VAL A 379 -28.35 -16.02 -2.37
CA VAL A 379 -27.86 -17.16 -3.19
C VAL A 379 -28.57 -17.26 -4.52
#